data_AF-A0A1I4MSF7-F1
#
_entry.id   AF-A0A1I4MSF7-F1
#
_cell.length_a   1.000
_cell.length_b   1.000
_cell.length_c   1.000
_cell.angle_alpha   90.00
_cell.angle_beta   90.00
_cell.angle_gamma   90.00
#
_symmetry.space_group_name_H-M   'P 1'
#
loop_
_entity.id
_entity.type
_entity.pdbx_description
1 polymer ?
#
loop_
_entity_poly.entity_id
_entity_poly.type
_entity_poly.pdbx_seq_one_letter_code
_entity_poly.pdbx_strand_id
1 'polypeptide(L)'
;MKKNWRLTGGLLVNVALWLALMIAPPTFADNAVKLKVLVISAGDETQDLGLSYIKPVLDEIGVLYDVFNANTQDLTADMLASLNGVACNSLDAGCVGSYNGIILTLSDLTPNFTPAEWDILHNYEKDFKVREAVLSGWPATYFDSNAPFGIYLDYGLVFSSSGLSYNTQWSVPATYQKEVLESVNLANPLPITDFAFAATPRNNAAGPRDGTIPSVIPLLQTTNGEALVSIVQYKLPNQTTPLREVMISTITHASFLIHSKVLAYEFINWATQGVFVGARRVHMAAHLDDLFIA
;
A
#
# COMPACT_ATOMS: atom_id res chain seq x y z
N MET A 1 -87.36 9.84 -17.13
CA MET A 1 -86.34 8.83 -16.74
C MET A 1 -85.29 8.72 -17.83
N LYS A 2 -84.01 8.72 -17.41
CA LYS A 2 -82.79 8.21 -18.09
C LYS A 2 -82.23 8.91 -19.36
N LYS A 3 -81.21 9.75 -19.09
CA LYS A 3 -79.87 9.89 -19.72
C LYS A 3 -79.55 9.01 -20.94
N ASN A 4 -78.85 9.58 -21.93
CA ASN A 4 -77.46 9.19 -22.20
C ASN A 4 -76.66 10.23 -22.98
N TRP A 5 -75.40 10.34 -22.57
CA TRP A 5 -74.38 11.30 -22.96
C TRP A 5 -73.35 10.56 -23.83
N ARG A 6 -72.97 11.11 -24.98
CA ARG A 6 -71.73 10.76 -25.68
C ARG A 6 -70.95 12.05 -25.91
N LEU A 7 -69.81 12.19 -25.24
CA LEU A 7 -68.87 13.28 -25.47
C LEU A 7 -67.63 12.66 -26.10
N THR A 8 -67.38 13.11 -27.32
CA THR A 8 -66.27 12.81 -28.21
C THR A 8 -64.96 13.30 -27.63
N GLY A 9 -63.94 12.43 -27.69
CA GLY A 9 -62.55 12.83 -27.52
C GLY A 9 -62.06 13.64 -28.71
N GLY A 10 -61.12 14.55 -28.46
CA GLY A 10 -60.48 15.33 -29.51
C GLY A 10 -59.64 16.47 -28.94
N LEU A 11 -58.40 16.13 -28.58
CA LEU A 11 -57.19 16.96 -28.56
C LEU A 11 -57.37 18.47 -28.33
N LEU A 12 -56.96 18.96 -27.15
CA LEU A 12 -56.36 20.29 -26.95
C LEU A 12 -55.86 20.39 -25.50
N VAL A 13 -54.62 19.98 -25.21
CA VAL A 13 -53.84 20.57 -24.09
C VAL A 13 -52.37 20.67 -24.53
N ASN A 14 -51.96 21.92 -24.70
CA ASN A 14 -50.61 22.37 -24.98
C ASN A 14 -49.65 22.07 -23.82
N VAL A 15 -48.51 21.46 -24.17
CA VAL A 15 -47.15 21.95 -23.92
C VAL A 15 -47.00 22.92 -22.73
N ALA A 16 -46.76 22.37 -21.54
CA ALA A 16 -45.97 22.99 -20.48
C ALA A 16 -45.64 21.91 -19.45
N LEU A 17 -44.40 21.92 -18.94
CA LEU A 17 -43.92 21.09 -17.82
C LEU A 17 -43.34 19.70 -18.18
N TRP A 18 -42.34 19.69 -19.06
CA TRP A 18 -41.29 18.66 -19.05
C TRP A 18 -39.90 19.31 -19.13
N LEU A 19 -39.68 20.33 -18.29
CA LEU A 19 -38.37 20.91 -18.06
C LEU A 19 -38.15 20.93 -16.54
N ALA A 20 -37.03 20.34 -16.11
CA ALA A 20 -36.57 20.15 -14.72
C ALA A 20 -36.91 18.79 -14.09
N LEU A 21 -36.13 17.77 -14.46
CA LEU A 21 -35.35 16.97 -13.51
C LEU A 21 -34.34 16.10 -14.28
N MET A 22 -33.43 16.75 -15.02
CA MET A 22 -32.11 16.14 -15.23
C MET A 22 -31.38 16.29 -13.90
N ILE A 23 -31.69 15.42 -12.94
CA ILE A 23 -30.77 15.19 -11.83
C ILE A 23 -29.57 14.52 -12.51
N ALA A 24 -28.56 15.31 -12.86
CA ALA A 24 -27.24 14.75 -13.09
C ALA A 24 -26.95 13.87 -11.86
N PRO A 25 -26.56 12.60 -12.03
CA PRO A 25 -26.12 11.82 -10.88
C PRO A 25 -25.10 12.67 -10.13
N PRO A 26 -25.10 12.67 -8.79
CA PRO A 26 -24.03 13.34 -8.06
C PRO A 26 -22.73 12.83 -8.68
N THR A 27 -21.89 13.74 -9.16
CA THR A 27 -20.52 13.41 -9.53
C THR A 27 -19.83 13.06 -8.23
N PHE A 28 -20.01 11.82 -7.78
CA PHE A 28 -19.23 11.25 -6.72
C PHE A 28 -17.79 11.24 -7.21
N ALA A 29 -16.87 11.63 -6.34
CA ALA A 29 -15.47 11.34 -6.58
C ALA A 29 -15.35 9.83 -6.81
N ASP A 30 -14.80 9.44 -7.96
CA ASP A 30 -14.70 8.04 -8.37
C ASP A 30 -13.60 7.29 -7.59
N ASN A 31 -13.03 7.93 -6.54
CA ASN A 31 -11.82 7.52 -5.83
C ASN A 31 -10.74 7.01 -6.78
N ALA A 32 -10.64 7.63 -7.95
CA ALA A 32 -9.80 7.15 -9.02
C ALA A 32 -8.33 7.38 -8.66
N VAL A 33 -7.50 6.39 -8.98
CA VAL A 33 -6.05 6.45 -8.83
C VAL A 33 -5.38 6.08 -10.16
N LYS A 34 -4.24 6.70 -10.47
CA LYS A 34 -3.41 6.27 -11.59
C LYS A 34 -2.73 4.95 -11.24
N LEU A 35 -2.63 4.04 -12.21
CA LEU A 35 -1.90 2.77 -12.06
C LEU A 35 -0.39 3.01 -12.13
N LYS A 36 0.14 3.62 -11.08
CA LYS A 36 1.54 3.99 -10.89
C LYS A 36 1.90 3.86 -9.41
N VAL A 37 3.10 3.37 -9.12
CA VAL A 37 3.63 3.23 -7.75
C VAL A 37 4.47 4.45 -7.37
N LEU A 38 4.38 4.89 -6.12
CA LEU A 38 5.33 5.83 -5.54
C LEU A 38 6.36 5.04 -4.71
N VAL A 39 7.64 5.13 -5.06
CA VAL A 39 8.74 4.61 -4.24
C VAL A 39 9.33 5.77 -3.45
N ILE A 40 9.22 5.73 -2.13
CA ILE A 40 9.78 6.72 -1.23
C ILE A 40 11.08 6.17 -0.64
N SER A 41 12.16 6.91 -0.87
CA SER A 41 13.54 6.53 -0.54
C SER A 41 14.18 7.54 0.40
N ALA A 42 15.20 7.09 1.14
CA ALA A 42 16.05 7.92 1.99
C ALA A 42 17.43 8.15 1.36
N GLY A 43 17.52 8.14 0.03
CA GLY A 43 18.77 8.29 -0.72
C GLY A 43 18.60 7.91 -2.19
N ASP A 44 19.64 8.14 -2.99
CA ASP A 44 19.71 7.59 -4.34
C ASP A 44 20.04 6.08 -4.33
N GLU A 45 20.07 5.44 -5.49
CA GLU A 45 20.34 3.99 -5.62
C GLU A 45 21.69 3.54 -5.04
N THR A 46 22.66 4.44 -4.87
CA THR A 46 23.97 4.13 -4.29
C THR A 46 23.99 4.26 -2.77
N GLN A 47 23.02 4.99 -2.22
CA GLN A 47 22.91 5.31 -0.79
C GLN A 47 21.79 4.50 -0.10
N ASP A 48 20.76 4.14 -0.85
CA ASP A 48 19.57 3.44 -0.36
C ASP A 48 19.52 2.01 -0.93
N LEU A 49 19.86 1.04 -0.08
CA LEU A 49 19.85 -0.39 -0.43
C LEU A 49 18.45 -0.90 -0.77
N GLY A 50 17.40 -0.34 -0.17
CA GLY A 50 16.02 -0.70 -0.46
C GLY A 50 15.63 -0.25 -1.87
N LEU A 51 16.05 0.96 -2.27
CA LEU A 51 15.86 1.46 -3.64
C LEU A 51 16.64 0.60 -4.65
N SER A 52 17.92 0.33 -4.37
CA SER A 52 18.77 -0.55 -5.20
C SER A 52 18.18 -1.96 -5.35
N TYR A 53 17.47 -2.45 -4.34
CA TYR A 53 16.79 -3.73 -4.35
C TYR A 53 15.49 -3.73 -5.17
N ILE A 54 14.57 -2.78 -4.93
CA ILE A 54 13.22 -2.85 -5.52
C ILE A 54 13.14 -2.29 -6.93
N LYS A 55 13.96 -1.28 -7.25
CA LYS A 55 13.88 -0.59 -8.54
C LYS A 55 14.12 -1.53 -9.73
N PRO A 56 15.14 -2.40 -9.74
CA PRO A 56 15.33 -3.36 -10.84
C PRO A 56 14.15 -4.31 -11.02
N VAL A 57 13.44 -4.65 -9.93
CA VAL A 57 12.28 -5.54 -9.97
C VAL A 57 11.07 -4.84 -10.61
N LEU A 58 10.84 -3.57 -10.26
CA LEU A 58 9.81 -2.75 -10.90
C LEU A 58 10.11 -2.57 -12.39
N ASP A 59 11.37 -2.31 -12.75
CA ASP A 59 11.83 -2.19 -14.14
C ASP A 59 11.62 -3.51 -14.91
N GLU A 60 11.95 -4.66 -14.31
CA GLU A 60 11.80 -5.99 -14.94
C GLU A 60 10.33 -6.35 -15.19
N ILE A 61 9.44 -6.06 -14.23
CA ILE A 61 8.00 -6.33 -14.35
C ILE A 61 7.33 -5.30 -15.28
N GLY A 62 7.93 -4.12 -15.45
CA GLY A 62 7.39 -3.01 -16.22
C GLY A 62 6.33 -2.22 -15.47
N VAL A 63 6.35 -2.23 -14.13
CA VAL A 63 5.48 -1.41 -13.29
C VAL A 63 5.85 0.05 -13.49
N LEU A 64 4.86 0.92 -13.75
CA LEU A 64 5.10 2.35 -13.77
C LEU A 64 5.32 2.84 -12.34
N TYR A 65 6.41 3.57 -12.09
CA TYR A 65 6.69 4.16 -10.78
C TYR A 65 7.37 5.52 -10.90
N ASP A 66 7.21 6.34 -9.85
CA ASP A 66 8.08 7.49 -9.59
C ASP A 66 8.93 7.20 -8.34
N VAL A 67 10.12 7.81 -8.27
CA VAL A 67 10.95 7.79 -7.06
C VAL A 67 10.91 9.17 -6.41
N PHE A 68 10.52 9.21 -5.15
CA PHE A 68 10.62 10.38 -4.29
C PHE A 68 11.74 10.14 -3.28
N ASN A 69 12.75 11.02 -3.27
CA ASN A 69 13.85 10.96 -2.31
C ASN A 69 13.64 12.00 -1.20
N ALA A 70 13.29 11.50 -0.01
CA ALA A 70 12.98 12.28 1.19
C ALA A 70 14.14 13.15 1.68
N ASN A 71 15.37 12.91 1.22
CA ASN A 71 16.53 13.73 1.58
C ASN A 71 16.72 14.96 0.67
N THR A 72 15.95 15.06 -0.42
CA THR A 72 16.19 16.07 -1.46
C THR A 72 15.04 17.04 -1.65
N GLN A 73 13.84 16.67 -1.21
CA GLN A 73 12.63 17.47 -1.32
C GLN A 73 11.60 17.00 -0.30
N ASP A 74 10.69 17.90 0.07
CA ASP A 74 9.59 17.61 0.97
C ASP A 74 8.36 17.10 0.19
N LEU A 75 7.62 16.17 0.78
CA LEU A 75 6.41 15.62 0.21
C LEU A 75 5.26 16.61 0.40
N THR A 76 4.62 17.01 -0.69
CA THR A 76 3.46 17.89 -0.66
C THR A 76 2.19 17.15 -1.10
N ALA A 77 1.03 17.57 -0.58
CA ALA A 77 -0.24 16.90 -0.86
C ALA A 77 -0.61 16.90 -2.36
N ASP A 78 -0.25 17.95 -3.09
CA ASP A 78 -0.52 18.07 -4.54
C ASP A 78 0.31 17.11 -5.40
N MET A 79 1.45 16.61 -4.90
CA MET A 79 2.19 15.51 -5.54
C MET A 79 1.38 14.21 -5.50
N LEU A 80 0.63 13.97 -4.42
CA LEU A 80 -0.13 12.75 -4.20
C LEU A 80 -1.51 12.80 -4.85
N ALA A 81 -2.21 13.94 -4.79
CA ALA A 81 -3.48 14.13 -5.46
C ALA A 81 -3.70 15.61 -5.79
N SER A 82 -3.99 15.91 -7.04
CA SER A 82 -4.25 17.29 -7.47
C SER A 82 -5.33 17.41 -8.52
N LEU A 83 -6.05 18.54 -8.46
CA LEU A 83 -7.04 18.97 -9.42
C LEU A 83 -6.64 20.36 -9.92
N ASN A 84 -6.33 20.47 -11.21
CA ASN A 84 -5.84 21.72 -11.83
C ASN A 84 -4.59 22.30 -11.14
N GLY A 85 -3.69 21.45 -10.65
CA GLY A 85 -2.44 21.86 -9.99
C GLY A 85 -2.60 22.31 -8.54
N VAL A 86 -3.76 22.07 -7.92
CA VAL A 86 -4.02 22.34 -6.51
C VAL A 86 -4.28 21.00 -5.81
N ALA A 87 -3.75 20.83 -4.59
CA ALA A 87 -4.02 19.66 -3.77
C ALA A 87 -5.53 19.43 -3.61
N CYS A 88 -5.96 18.18 -3.71
CA CYS A 88 -7.35 17.76 -3.52
C CYS A 88 -7.40 16.43 -2.78
N ASN A 89 -8.59 16.04 -2.32
CA ASN A 89 -8.82 14.77 -1.64
C ASN A 89 -9.94 13.97 -2.33
N SER A 90 -10.19 12.77 -1.85
CA SER A 90 -11.20 11.87 -2.42
C SER A 90 -12.66 12.32 -2.23
N LEU A 91 -12.93 13.43 -1.55
CA LEU A 91 -14.26 14.05 -1.48
C LEU A 91 -14.46 15.12 -2.57
N ASP A 92 -13.37 15.59 -3.18
CA ASP A 92 -13.41 16.61 -4.22
C ASP A 92 -13.76 15.98 -5.58
N ALA A 93 -14.86 16.44 -6.19
CA ALA A 93 -15.32 15.91 -7.47
C ALA A 93 -14.26 16.09 -8.56
N GLY A 94 -13.88 14.97 -9.21
CA GLY A 94 -12.85 14.95 -10.25
C GLY A 94 -11.41 14.89 -9.73
N CYS A 95 -11.19 14.82 -8.42
CA CYS A 95 -9.87 14.55 -7.87
C CYS A 95 -9.41 13.13 -8.22
N VAL A 96 -8.15 12.99 -8.61
CA VAL A 96 -7.53 11.71 -8.97
C VAL A 96 -6.22 11.57 -8.20
N GLY A 97 -6.06 10.45 -7.50
CA GLY A 97 -4.81 10.09 -6.85
C GLY A 97 -3.73 9.76 -7.87
N SER A 98 -2.52 10.24 -7.63
CA SER A 98 -1.37 10.07 -8.53
C SER A 98 -0.78 8.66 -8.51
N TYR A 99 -1.10 7.86 -7.49
CA TYR A 99 -0.49 6.55 -7.25
C TYR A 99 -1.48 5.54 -6.68
N ASN A 100 -1.44 4.30 -7.14
CA ASN A 100 -2.27 3.21 -6.61
C ASN A 100 -1.55 2.30 -5.61
N GLY A 101 -0.27 2.55 -5.36
CA GLY A 101 0.55 1.82 -4.39
C GLY A 101 1.73 2.66 -3.91
N ILE A 102 2.13 2.47 -2.66
CA ILE A 102 3.30 3.11 -2.06
C ILE A 102 4.30 2.04 -1.62
N ILE A 103 5.58 2.28 -1.87
CA ILE A 103 6.68 1.46 -1.37
C ILE A 103 7.67 2.35 -0.62
N LEU A 104 7.89 2.09 0.66
CA LEU A 104 8.95 2.72 1.44
C LEU A 104 10.17 1.80 1.45
N THR A 105 11.34 2.36 1.13
CA THR A 105 12.59 1.59 1.18
C THR A 105 13.04 1.31 2.62
N LEU A 106 12.71 2.22 3.53
CA LEU A 106 13.00 2.16 4.96
C LEU A 106 11.77 2.59 5.76
N SER A 107 11.53 1.92 6.89
CA SER A 107 10.32 2.10 7.71
C SER A 107 10.16 3.49 8.31
N ASP A 108 11.23 4.23 8.55
CA ASP A 108 11.15 5.54 9.21
C ASP A 108 11.63 6.70 8.34
N LEU A 109 12.19 6.40 7.16
CA LEU A 109 12.71 7.39 6.21
C LEU A 109 13.59 8.46 6.88
N THR A 110 14.32 8.05 7.93
CA THR A 110 15.14 8.96 8.71
C THR A 110 16.37 9.42 7.93
N PRO A 111 16.86 10.65 8.17
CA PRO A 111 16.41 11.60 9.19
C PRO A 111 15.42 12.67 8.70
N ASN A 112 15.12 12.75 7.40
CA ASN A 112 14.54 13.96 6.82
C ASN A 112 13.02 13.92 6.57
N PHE A 113 12.38 12.75 6.56
CA PHE A 113 10.93 12.68 6.37
C PHE A 113 10.20 13.10 7.66
N THR A 114 9.56 14.26 7.61
CA THR A 114 9.02 14.94 8.79
C THR A 114 7.68 14.34 9.26
N PRO A 115 7.28 14.58 10.52
CA PRO A 115 5.95 14.20 10.99
C PRO A 115 4.79 14.75 10.13
N ALA A 116 4.94 15.96 9.56
CA ALA A 116 3.92 16.55 8.71
C ALA A 116 3.77 15.81 7.37
N GLU A 117 4.89 15.35 6.79
CA GLU A 117 4.87 14.54 5.57
C GLU A 117 4.25 13.16 5.81
N TRP A 118 4.49 12.55 6.99
CA TRP A 118 3.77 11.35 7.41
C TRP A 118 2.26 11.56 7.47
N ASP A 119 1.78 12.68 8.02
CA ASP A 119 0.34 12.99 8.01
C ASP A 119 -0.21 13.12 6.58
N ILE A 120 0.54 13.76 5.67
CA ILE A 120 0.17 13.90 4.25
C ILE A 120 0.04 12.52 3.60
N LEU A 121 1.06 11.66 3.78
CA LEU A 121 1.08 10.31 3.22
C LEU A 121 -0.08 9.45 3.76
N HIS A 122 -0.25 9.43 5.08
CA HIS A 122 -1.30 8.67 5.74
C HIS A 122 -2.70 9.13 5.32
N ASN A 123 -2.91 10.44 5.18
CA ASN A 123 -4.19 10.96 4.70
C ASN A 123 -4.47 10.53 3.25
N TYR A 124 -3.47 10.60 2.38
CA TYR A 124 -3.61 10.11 1.01
C TYR A 124 -3.98 8.62 0.95
N GLU A 125 -3.30 7.77 1.71
CA GLU A 125 -3.60 6.34 1.78
C GLU A 125 -5.01 6.07 2.28
N LYS A 126 -5.47 6.80 3.30
CA LYS A 126 -6.82 6.70 3.83
C LYS A 126 -7.88 7.19 2.84
N ASP A 127 -7.62 8.29 2.15
CA ASP A 127 -8.57 8.93 1.25
C ASP A 127 -8.77 8.10 -0.03
N PHE A 128 -7.68 7.61 -0.62
CA PHE A 128 -7.69 6.88 -1.89
C PHE A 128 -7.59 5.37 -1.75
N LYS A 129 -7.56 4.83 -0.52
CA LYS A 129 -7.45 3.40 -0.22
C LYS A 129 -6.21 2.76 -0.85
N VAL A 130 -5.10 3.49 -0.79
CA VAL A 130 -3.80 3.03 -1.26
C VAL A 130 -3.12 2.20 -0.16
N ARG A 131 -2.50 1.08 -0.54
CA ARG A 131 -1.71 0.24 0.38
C ARG A 131 -0.24 0.62 0.30
N GLU A 132 0.43 0.52 1.43
CA GLU A 132 1.88 0.73 1.54
C GLU A 132 2.60 -0.60 1.81
N ALA A 133 3.72 -0.80 1.13
CA ALA A 133 4.71 -1.81 1.47
C ALA A 133 5.97 -1.14 2.03
N VAL A 134 6.48 -1.65 3.14
CA VAL A 134 7.74 -1.22 3.75
C VAL A 134 8.73 -2.35 3.60
N LEU A 135 9.78 -2.09 2.82
CA LEU A 135 10.73 -3.14 2.43
C LEU A 135 11.60 -3.57 3.60
N SER A 136 12.02 -2.63 4.45
CA SER A 136 12.91 -2.92 5.56
C SER A 136 12.76 -1.87 6.65
N GLY A 137 13.23 -2.19 7.86
CA GLY A 137 13.47 -1.19 8.88
C GLY A 137 13.10 -1.62 10.29
N TRP A 138 13.12 -0.64 11.18
CA TRP A 138 12.88 -0.82 12.60
C TRP A 138 11.36 -0.91 12.89
N PRO A 139 10.89 -1.86 13.72
CA PRO A 139 9.50 -1.93 14.18
C PRO A 139 9.19 -0.76 15.14
N ALA A 140 9.04 0.42 14.56
CA ALA A 140 9.10 1.68 15.30
C ALA A 140 7.74 2.19 15.79
N THR A 141 7.80 3.01 16.85
CA THR A 141 6.76 3.96 17.24
C THR A 141 7.42 5.32 17.45
N TYR A 142 6.98 6.34 16.72
CA TYR A 142 7.54 7.70 16.80
C TYR A 142 6.49 8.72 17.23
N PHE A 143 6.93 9.66 18.05
CA PHE A 143 6.10 10.69 18.66
C PHE A 143 6.60 12.08 18.26
N ASP A 144 5.66 13.00 18.00
CA ASP A 144 5.93 14.40 17.75
C ASP A 144 5.49 15.23 18.97
N SER A 145 6.46 15.99 19.51
CA SER A 145 6.22 16.89 20.64
C SER A 145 5.62 18.24 20.23
N ASN A 146 5.47 18.50 18.93
CA ASN A 146 4.84 19.72 18.41
C ASN A 146 3.39 19.44 18.00
N ALA A 147 2.60 20.51 17.88
CA ALA A 147 1.24 20.39 17.36
C ALA A 147 1.26 20.01 15.86
N PRO A 148 0.44 19.04 15.41
CA PRO A 148 -0.49 18.23 16.20
C PRO A 148 0.24 17.16 17.03
N PHE A 149 0.13 17.24 18.36
CA PHE A 149 0.87 16.36 19.28
C PHE A 149 0.44 14.91 19.13
N GLY A 150 1.37 13.96 19.27
CA GLY A 150 1.04 12.55 19.35
C GLY A 150 1.96 11.63 18.56
N ILE A 151 1.56 10.37 18.50
CA ILE A 151 2.25 9.35 17.70
C ILE A 151 1.97 9.62 16.22
N TYR A 152 2.98 9.88 15.41
CA TYR A 152 2.78 10.13 13.97
C TYR A 152 3.03 8.88 13.11
N LEU A 153 3.87 7.96 13.57
CA LEU A 153 4.19 6.70 12.91
C LEU A 153 4.22 5.56 13.92
N ASP A 154 3.51 4.47 13.65
CA ASP A 154 3.41 3.34 14.58
C ASP A 154 2.99 2.04 13.89
N TYR A 155 3.94 1.12 13.73
CA TYR A 155 3.66 -0.18 13.11
C TYR A 155 2.99 -1.20 14.03
N GLY A 156 2.61 -0.82 15.26
CA GLY A 156 1.93 -1.71 16.21
C GLY A 156 2.80 -2.89 16.67
N LEU A 157 4.11 -2.82 16.46
CA LEU A 157 5.09 -3.86 16.75
C LEU A 157 5.99 -3.44 17.92
N VAL A 158 6.45 -4.40 18.70
CA VAL A 158 7.46 -4.22 19.76
C VAL A 158 8.67 -5.05 19.42
N PHE A 159 9.85 -4.44 19.40
CA PHE A 159 11.12 -5.15 19.24
C PHE A 159 11.25 -6.30 20.24
N SER A 160 11.72 -7.45 19.76
CA SER A 160 11.96 -8.65 20.57
C SER A 160 13.44 -9.07 20.50
N SER A 161 13.94 -9.30 19.29
CA SER A 161 15.33 -9.73 19.08
C SER A 161 15.88 -9.23 17.74
N SER A 162 17.18 -9.37 17.53
CA SER A 162 17.81 -9.16 16.22
C SER A 162 18.86 -10.25 15.96
N GLY A 163 19.12 -10.52 14.69
CA GLY A 163 20.06 -11.56 14.30
C GLY A 163 20.37 -11.52 12.81
N LEU A 164 21.48 -12.16 12.43
CA LEU A 164 21.97 -12.26 11.05
C LEU A 164 21.34 -13.42 10.26
N SER A 165 20.50 -14.23 10.91
CA SER A 165 19.80 -15.33 10.26
C SER A 165 18.61 -15.78 11.11
N TYR A 166 17.53 -16.19 10.46
CA TYR A 166 16.38 -16.80 11.11
C TYR A 166 15.85 -17.98 10.29
N ASN A 167 15.58 -19.09 11.00
CA ASN A 167 14.64 -20.09 10.49
C ASN A 167 13.23 -19.58 10.72
N THR A 168 12.37 -19.76 9.72
CA THR A 168 11.05 -19.14 9.70
C THR A 168 9.93 -20.13 9.46
N GLN A 169 8.72 -19.68 9.74
CA GLN A 169 7.47 -20.36 9.44
C GLN A 169 6.44 -19.34 8.96
N TRP A 170 5.57 -19.75 8.04
CA TRP A 170 4.48 -18.92 7.55
C TRP A 170 3.28 -19.00 8.51
N SER A 171 2.62 -17.86 8.74
CA SER A 171 1.44 -17.73 9.60
C SER A 171 0.28 -17.00 8.92
N VAL A 172 0.27 -17.00 7.58
CA VAL A 172 -0.68 -16.26 6.73
C VAL A 172 -2.12 -16.70 7.00
N PRO A 173 -3.01 -15.82 7.50
CA PRO A 173 -4.41 -16.17 7.69
C PRO A 173 -5.10 -16.48 6.36
N ALA A 174 -6.05 -17.40 6.37
CA ALA A 174 -6.80 -17.82 5.18
C ALA A 174 -7.46 -16.66 4.42
N THR A 175 -7.84 -15.59 5.13
CA THR A 175 -8.42 -14.36 4.54
C THR A 175 -7.46 -13.65 3.58
N TYR A 176 -6.14 -13.74 3.81
CA TYR A 176 -5.14 -13.07 2.98
C TYR A 176 -4.44 -13.97 1.99
N GLN A 177 -4.61 -15.30 2.05
CA GLN A 177 -3.86 -16.24 1.19
C GLN A 177 -4.01 -16.00 -0.33
N LYS A 178 -5.07 -15.32 -0.76
CA LYS A 178 -5.29 -14.93 -2.17
C LYS A 178 -4.92 -13.48 -2.47
N GLU A 179 -4.70 -12.67 -1.44
CA GLU A 179 -4.34 -11.26 -1.57
C GLU A 179 -2.83 -11.03 -1.40
N VAL A 180 -2.17 -11.90 -0.64
CA VAL A 180 -0.73 -11.83 -0.34
C VAL A 180 -0.08 -13.19 -0.54
N LEU A 181 1.19 -13.17 -0.92
CA LEU A 181 2.06 -14.35 -0.99
C LEU A 181 1.59 -15.39 -2.01
N GLU A 182 0.89 -14.95 -3.06
CA GLU A 182 0.37 -15.83 -4.13
C GLU A 182 1.51 -16.58 -4.83
N SER A 183 2.68 -15.94 -4.99
CA SER A 183 3.81 -16.54 -5.68
C SER A 183 4.73 -17.37 -4.77
N VAL A 184 4.42 -17.43 -3.48
CA VAL A 184 5.29 -18.02 -2.45
C VAL A 184 4.80 -19.39 -2.03
N ASN A 185 5.75 -20.33 -1.89
CA ASN A 185 5.47 -21.65 -1.36
C ASN A 185 5.35 -21.61 0.18
N LEU A 186 4.13 -21.44 0.68
CA LEU A 186 3.84 -21.37 2.11
C LEU A 186 4.03 -22.70 2.86
N ALA A 187 4.17 -23.82 2.16
CA ALA A 187 4.37 -25.14 2.78
C ALA A 187 5.81 -25.36 3.27
N ASN A 188 6.75 -24.53 2.82
CA ASN A 188 8.17 -24.64 3.16
C ASN A 188 8.65 -23.37 3.89
N PRO A 189 9.60 -23.50 4.83
CA PRO A 189 10.20 -22.35 5.49
C PRO A 189 10.93 -21.47 4.48
N LEU A 190 11.03 -20.17 4.76
CA LEU A 190 11.84 -19.22 4.00
C LEU A 190 13.01 -18.75 4.87
N PRO A 191 14.19 -19.39 4.79
CA PRO A 191 15.33 -18.99 5.59
C PRO A 191 15.70 -17.53 5.33
N ILE A 192 15.83 -16.74 6.40
CA ILE A 192 16.40 -15.41 6.34
C ILE A 192 17.88 -15.55 6.61
N THR A 193 18.70 -15.05 5.68
CA THR A 193 20.16 -15.26 5.66
C THR A 193 20.95 -13.97 5.85
N ASP A 194 20.29 -12.91 6.28
CA ASP A 194 20.88 -11.62 6.61
C ASP A 194 20.17 -10.99 7.80
N PHE A 195 20.62 -9.80 8.21
CA PHE A 195 20.16 -9.08 9.38
C PHE A 195 18.65 -8.81 9.36
N ALA A 196 17.99 -9.07 10.48
CA ALA A 196 16.58 -8.73 10.69
C ALA A 196 16.29 -8.37 12.14
N PHE A 197 15.24 -7.56 12.34
CA PHE A 197 14.65 -7.31 13.65
C PHE A 197 13.39 -8.16 13.81
N ALA A 198 13.39 -9.07 14.77
CA ALA A 198 12.19 -9.80 15.13
C ALA A 198 11.37 -8.98 16.15
N ALA A 199 10.04 -8.99 15.98
CA ALA A 199 9.14 -8.20 16.79
C ALA A 199 7.89 -8.98 17.20
N THR A 200 7.18 -8.52 18.23
CA THR A 200 5.89 -9.07 18.62
C THR A 200 4.78 -8.03 18.40
N PRO A 201 3.58 -8.44 17.97
CA PRO A 201 2.41 -7.56 17.96
C PRO A 201 2.18 -6.93 19.32
N ARG A 202 2.13 -5.61 19.39
CA ARG A 202 1.86 -4.86 20.62
C ARG A 202 0.40 -5.00 21.04
N ASN A 203 -0.51 -4.85 20.08
CA ASN A 203 -1.98 -4.94 20.25
C ASN A 203 -2.52 -4.29 21.53
N ASN A 204 -1.91 -3.18 21.97
CA ASN A 204 -2.45 -2.31 22.99
C ASN A 204 -3.27 -1.23 22.27
N ALA A 205 -4.34 -0.71 22.88
CA ALA A 205 -5.25 0.25 22.23
C ALA A 205 -4.62 1.64 21.95
N ALA A 206 -3.29 1.73 21.89
CA ALA A 206 -2.55 2.92 21.49
C ALA A 206 -2.32 2.89 19.98
N GLY A 207 -2.37 4.05 19.35
CA GLY A 207 -2.10 4.19 17.94
C GLY A 207 -1.81 5.64 17.55
N PRO A 208 -1.70 5.91 16.24
CA PRO A 208 -1.37 7.24 15.75
C PRO A 208 -2.37 8.33 16.16
N ARG A 209 -1.91 9.59 16.06
CA ARG A 209 -2.65 10.81 16.39
C ARG A 209 -3.89 11.02 15.53
N ASP A 210 -4.06 10.23 14.47
CA ASP A 210 -5.29 10.21 13.65
C ASP A 210 -6.43 9.38 14.27
N GLY A 211 -6.21 8.81 15.46
CA GLY A 211 -7.21 8.07 16.23
C GLY A 211 -7.38 6.61 15.80
N THR A 212 -6.62 6.15 14.81
CA THR A 212 -6.59 4.73 14.45
C THR A 212 -5.79 3.90 15.44
N ILE A 213 -6.11 2.62 15.54
CA ILE A 213 -5.39 1.63 16.33
C ILE A 213 -4.80 0.60 15.37
N PRO A 214 -3.48 0.37 15.39
CA PRO A 214 -2.85 -0.67 14.57
C PRO A 214 -3.19 -2.05 15.11
N SER A 215 -3.62 -2.94 14.23
CA SER A 215 -3.80 -4.38 14.48
C SER A 215 -2.85 -5.14 13.59
N VAL A 216 -1.93 -5.88 14.21
CA VAL A 216 -0.84 -6.56 13.50
C VAL A 216 -1.16 -8.03 13.26
N ILE A 217 -0.95 -8.47 12.03
CA ILE A 217 -1.14 -9.82 11.55
C ILE A 217 0.21 -10.34 11.02
N PRO A 218 0.93 -11.16 11.79
CA PRO A 218 2.18 -11.76 11.33
C PRO A 218 1.95 -12.66 10.10
N LEU A 219 2.79 -12.51 9.08
CA LEU A 219 2.79 -13.35 7.87
C LEU A 219 3.96 -14.33 7.87
N LEU A 220 5.15 -13.86 8.23
CA LEU A 220 6.37 -14.64 8.36
C LEU A 220 6.91 -14.47 9.78
N GLN A 221 7.13 -15.59 10.47
CA GLN A 221 7.58 -15.60 11.85
C GLN A 221 8.86 -16.40 12.02
N THR A 222 9.64 -16.09 13.05
CA THR A 222 10.68 -16.97 13.57
C THR A 222 10.05 -18.25 14.13
N THR A 223 10.84 -19.30 14.31
CA THR A 223 10.38 -20.52 15.00
C THR A 223 9.93 -20.27 16.45
N ASN A 224 10.30 -19.13 17.02
CA ASN A 224 9.89 -18.70 18.37
C ASN A 224 8.58 -17.88 18.37
N GLY A 225 7.97 -17.66 17.19
CA GLY A 225 6.71 -16.93 17.06
C GLY A 225 6.84 -15.41 16.96
N GLU A 226 8.05 -14.88 16.82
CA GLU A 226 8.28 -13.45 16.59
C GLU A 226 8.05 -13.12 15.11
N ALA A 227 7.41 -11.99 14.80
CA ALA A 227 7.14 -11.55 13.44
C ALA A 227 8.37 -10.91 12.78
N LEU A 228 8.54 -11.20 11.49
CA LEU A 228 9.53 -10.60 10.59
C LEU A 228 8.87 -9.87 9.40
N VAL A 229 7.72 -10.38 8.95
CA VAL A 229 6.85 -9.71 7.97
C VAL A 229 5.44 -9.72 8.53
N SER A 230 4.75 -8.58 8.49
CA SER A 230 3.38 -8.44 9.01
C SER A 230 2.53 -7.55 8.14
N ILE A 231 1.21 -7.77 8.17
CA ILE A 231 0.22 -6.76 7.77
C ILE A 231 -0.16 -5.96 9.02
N VAL A 232 -0.19 -4.64 8.90
CA VAL A 232 -0.68 -3.72 9.91
C VAL A 232 -1.95 -3.07 9.37
N GLN A 233 -3.07 -3.31 10.05
CA GLN A 233 -4.35 -2.70 9.74
C GLN A 233 -4.64 -1.57 10.72
N TYR A 234 -4.89 -0.36 10.22
CA TYR A 234 -5.24 0.79 11.03
C TYR A 234 -6.76 0.97 11.03
N LYS A 235 -7.39 0.80 12.19
CA LYS A 235 -8.86 0.84 12.35
C LYS A 235 -9.25 1.88 13.38
N LEU A 236 -10.38 2.55 13.17
CA LEU A 236 -11.02 3.28 14.27
C LEU A 236 -11.60 2.27 15.28
N PRO A 237 -11.65 2.58 16.59
CA PRO A 237 -12.09 1.64 17.63
C PRO A 237 -13.44 0.95 17.40
N ASN A 238 -14.34 1.58 16.65
CA ASN A 238 -15.70 1.10 16.38
C ASN A 238 -15.90 0.66 14.92
N GLN A 239 -14.83 0.39 14.18
CA GLN A 239 -14.87 -0.02 12.77
C GLN A 239 -14.13 -1.33 12.53
N THR A 240 -14.69 -2.18 11.67
CA THR A 240 -14.10 -3.47 11.29
C THR A 240 -13.23 -3.36 10.04
N THR A 241 -13.58 -2.45 9.14
CA THR A 241 -12.83 -2.16 7.91
C THR A 241 -11.64 -1.26 8.22
N PRO A 242 -10.41 -1.62 7.80
CA PRO A 242 -9.26 -0.75 7.94
C PRO A 242 -9.42 0.52 7.11
N LEU A 243 -8.92 1.65 7.63
CA LEU A 243 -8.79 2.89 6.88
C LEU A 243 -7.49 2.92 6.07
N ARG A 244 -6.46 2.26 6.59
CA ARG A 244 -5.12 2.16 6.00
C ARG A 244 -4.56 0.77 6.28
N GLU A 245 -3.80 0.23 5.34
CA GLU A 245 -3.13 -1.06 5.48
C GLU A 245 -1.68 -0.98 5.01
N VAL A 246 -0.78 -1.58 5.79
CA VAL A 246 0.66 -1.63 5.50
C VAL A 246 1.15 -3.06 5.56
N MET A 247 2.00 -3.47 4.61
CA MET A 247 2.83 -4.67 4.76
C MET A 247 4.22 -4.20 5.15
N ILE A 248 4.67 -4.57 6.35
CA ILE A 248 6.00 -4.23 6.82
C ILE A 248 6.88 -5.47 6.90
N SER A 249 8.09 -5.35 6.33
CA SER A 249 9.21 -6.24 6.58
C SER A 249 10.24 -5.55 7.45
N THR A 250 10.74 -6.27 8.44
CA THR A 250 11.84 -5.85 9.32
C THR A 250 13.12 -6.61 9.01
N ILE A 251 13.21 -7.15 7.78
CA ILE A 251 14.33 -7.93 7.26
C ILE A 251 15.18 -7.03 6.36
N THR A 252 16.49 -7.24 6.35
CA THR A 252 17.38 -6.62 5.36
C THR A 252 17.21 -7.28 4.00
N HIS A 253 17.03 -6.46 2.96
CA HIS A 253 16.85 -6.92 1.59
C HIS A 253 17.98 -6.46 0.68
N ALA A 254 18.37 -7.35 -0.23
CA ALA A 254 19.36 -7.09 -1.26
C ALA A 254 19.15 -8.03 -2.46
N SER A 255 19.51 -7.58 -3.66
CA SER A 255 19.26 -8.31 -4.91
C SER A 255 19.93 -9.69 -5.00
N PHE A 256 20.99 -9.93 -4.22
CA PHE A 256 21.69 -11.21 -4.18
C PHE A 256 21.13 -12.20 -3.14
N LEU A 257 20.22 -11.78 -2.26
CA LEU A 257 19.64 -12.63 -1.22
C LEU A 257 18.42 -13.40 -1.74
N ILE A 258 18.35 -14.71 -1.48
CA ILE A 258 17.25 -15.56 -1.96
C ILE A 258 15.91 -15.13 -1.36
N HIS A 259 15.85 -14.86 -0.04
CA HIS A 259 14.62 -14.41 0.60
C HIS A 259 14.11 -13.09 0.03
N SER A 260 15.01 -12.22 -0.43
CA SER A 260 14.65 -10.96 -1.07
C SER A 260 13.98 -11.21 -2.42
N LYS A 261 14.54 -12.08 -3.26
CA LYS A 261 13.92 -12.45 -4.55
C LYS A 261 12.53 -13.06 -4.39
N VAL A 262 12.33 -13.86 -3.33
CA VAL A 262 11.01 -14.45 -3.02
C VAL A 262 9.99 -13.38 -2.63
N LEU A 263 10.39 -12.38 -1.85
CA LEU A 263 9.47 -11.36 -1.31
C LEU A 263 9.28 -10.15 -2.23
N ALA A 264 10.15 -9.91 -3.21
CA ALA A 264 10.14 -8.70 -4.03
C ALA A 264 8.80 -8.46 -4.75
N TYR A 265 8.27 -9.51 -5.40
CA TYR A 265 6.96 -9.41 -6.06
C TYR A 265 5.83 -9.14 -5.07
N GLU A 266 5.94 -9.67 -3.85
CA GLU A 266 4.88 -9.62 -2.85
C GLU A 266 4.69 -8.20 -2.31
N PHE A 267 5.77 -7.43 -2.15
CA PHE A 267 5.67 -6.01 -1.84
C PHE A 267 4.95 -5.21 -2.93
N ILE A 268 5.27 -5.51 -4.20
CA ILE A 268 4.64 -4.84 -5.35
C ILE A 268 3.16 -5.23 -5.45
N ASN A 269 2.87 -6.53 -5.38
CA ASN A 269 1.51 -7.06 -5.44
C ASN A 269 0.65 -6.51 -4.30
N TRP A 270 1.19 -6.45 -3.09
CA TRP A 270 0.51 -5.85 -1.95
C TRP A 270 0.21 -4.37 -2.15
N ALA A 271 1.23 -3.56 -2.46
CA ALA A 271 1.09 -2.12 -2.61
C ALA A 271 0.08 -1.77 -3.72
N THR A 272 0.11 -2.51 -4.82
CA THR A 272 -0.76 -2.30 -5.99
C THR A 272 -2.11 -3.02 -5.88
N GLN A 273 -2.35 -3.76 -4.79
CA GLN A 273 -3.55 -4.60 -4.62
C GLN A 273 -3.77 -5.59 -5.78
N GLY A 274 -2.67 -6.07 -6.37
CA GLY A 274 -2.67 -6.98 -7.53
C GLY A 274 -3.02 -6.32 -8.86
N VAL A 275 -3.17 -4.99 -8.93
CA VAL A 275 -3.55 -4.26 -10.15
C VAL A 275 -2.47 -3.27 -10.55
N PHE A 276 -1.71 -3.59 -11.60
CA PHE A 276 -0.68 -2.72 -12.16
C PHE A 276 -0.50 -2.93 -13.66
N VAL A 277 0.07 -1.95 -14.33
CA VAL A 277 0.55 -2.09 -15.72
C VAL A 277 1.89 -2.82 -15.67
N GLY A 278 2.00 -3.99 -16.30
CA GLY A 278 3.21 -4.80 -16.30
C GLY A 278 2.90 -6.29 -16.40
N ALA A 279 3.93 -7.14 -16.37
CA ALA A 279 3.76 -8.58 -16.30
C ALA A 279 4.96 -9.25 -15.62
N ARG A 280 4.68 -10.12 -14.65
CA ARG A 280 5.69 -11.03 -14.10
C ARG A 280 5.76 -12.30 -14.95
N ARG A 281 6.94 -12.63 -15.46
CA ARG A 281 7.17 -13.86 -16.25
C ARG A 281 8.43 -14.56 -15.75
N VAL A 282 8.37 -15.88 -15.65
CA VAL A 282 9.53 -16.70 -15.31
C VAL A 282 9.85 -17.57 -16.52
N HIS A 283 11.04 -17.42 -17.06
CA HIS A 283 11.52 -18.20 -18.19
C HIS A 283 12.64 -19.13 -17.72
N MET A 284 12.53 -20.41 -18.05
CA MET A 284 13.60 -21.39 -17.86
C MET A 284 14.01 -21.91 -19.24
N ALA A 285 15.16 -21.46 -19.71
CA ALA A 285 15.79 -21.96 -20.92
C ALA A 285 17.12 -22.62 -20.53
N ALA A 286 17.21 -23.94 -20.72
CA ALA A 286 18.45 -24.68 -20.52
C ALA A 286 19.15 -24.82 -21.87
N HIS A 287 20.32 -24.22 -22.02
CA HIS A 287 21.14 -24.35 -23.22
C HIS A 287 22.12 -25.51 -23.03
N LEU A 288 22.16 -26.42 -24.01
CA LEU A 288 23.10 -27.53 -24.05
C LEU A 288 24.09 -27.25 -25.19
N ASP A 289 25.19 -26.61 -24.84
CA ASP A 289 26.29 -26.34 -25.76
C ASP A 289 27.22 -27.57 -25.84
N ASP A 290 28.09 -27.62 -26.86
CA ASP A 290 29.11 -28.67 -27.07
C ASP A 290 28.60 -30.11 -27.21
N LEU A 291 27.32 -30.28 -27.55
CA LEU A 291 26.79 -31.57 -27.99
C LEU A 291 27.63 -32.09 -29.17
N PHE A 292 28.33 -33.20 -28.93
CA PHE A 292 29.17 -33.93 -29.89
C PHE A 292 30.46 -33.22 -30.37
N ILE A 293 30.94 -32.18 -29.67
CA ILE A 293 32.27 -31.62 -29.91
C ILE A 293 33.29 -32.39 -29.05
N ALA A 294 34.35 -32.89 -29.69
CA ALA A 294 35.45 -33.66 -29.07
C ALA A 294 36.78 -32.91 -29.20
#